data_AF-A0A923MD24-F1
#
_entry.id   AF-A0A923MD24-F1
#
_cell.length_a   1.000
_cell.length_b   1.000
_cell.length_c   1.000
_cell.angle_alpha   90.00
_cell.angle_beta   90.00
_cell.angle_gamma   90.00
#
_symmetry.space_group_name_H-M   'P 1'
#
loop_
_entity.id
_entity.type
_entity.pdbx_description
1 polymer ?
#
loop_
_entity_poly.entity_id
_entity_poly.type
_entity_poly.pdbx_seq_one_letter_code
_entity_poly.pdbx_strand_id
1 'polypeptide(L)' 'MNTLRFNVFGRIYAIQREGTQWQAYAIGADGKRSPAGFVVPDFIEEGEIEQFLFDLFHESATPGNGDVRRIA' A
#
# COMPACT_ATOMS: atom_id res chain seq x y z
N MET A 1 9.49 11.87 8.01
CA MET A 1 9.36 10.85 6.95
C MET A 1 7.90 10.82 6.53
N ASN A 2 7.59 11.08 5.26
CA ASN A 2 6.22 11.04 4.76
C ASN A 2 5.80 9.56 4.63
N THR A 3 4.75 9.15 5.33
CA THR A 3 4.20 7.79 5.25
C THR A 3 2.82 7.86 4.64
N LEU A 4 2.63 7.12 3.55
CA LEU A 4 1.39 7.03 2.83
C LEU A 4 0.68 5.77 3.30
N ARG A 5 -0.58 5.87 3.69
CA ARG A 5 -1.37 4.70 4.06
C ARG A 5 -2.43 4.46 3.02
N PHE A 6 -2.64 3.19 2.70
CA PHE A 6 -3.64 2.76 1.73
C PHE A 6 -4.48 1.66 2.35
N ASN A 7 -5.79 1.74 2.13
CA ASN A 7 -6.66 0.58 2.19
C ASN A 7 -6.64 -0.07 0.81
N VAL A 8 -6.17 -1.31 0.74
CA VAL A 8 -6.07 -2.14 -0.46
C VAL A 8 -7.03 -3.31 -0.27
N PHE A 9 -8.24 -3.21 -0.84
CA PHE A 9 -9.27 -4.25 -0.77
C PHE A 9 -9.55 -4.76 0.67
N GLY A 10 -9.50 -3.86 1.67
CA GLY A 10 -9.73 -4.17 3.08
C GLY A 10 -8.47 -4.46 3.91
N ARG A 11 -7.28 -4.47 3.29
CA ARG A 11 -5.98 -4.60 3.98
C ARG A 11 -5.28 -3.25 4.06
N ILE A 12 -4.63 -2.95 5.18
CA ILE A 12 -3.92 -1.67 5.34
C ILE A 12 -2.44 -1.85 5.07
N TYR A 13 -1.90 -1.04 4.17
CA TYR A 13 -0.47 -0.94 3.92
C TYR A 13 0.04 0.48 4.15
N ALA A 14 1.23 0.58 4.74
CA ALA A 14 2.00 1.80 4.85
C ALA A 14 3.18 1.76 3.88
N ILE A 15 3.22 2.73 2.96
CA ILE A 15 4.27 2.92 1.97
C ILE A 15 5.08 4.16 2.36
N GLN A 16 6.39 4.00 2.51
CA GLN A 16 7.28 5.05 2.98
C GLN A 16 8.49 5.16 2.06
N ARG A 17 8.88 6.38 1.70
CA ARG A 17 10.12 6.62 0.97
C ARG A 17 11.31 6.59 1.94
N GLU A 18 12.29 5.74 1.65
CA GLU A 18 13.58 5.67 2.35
C GLU A 18 14.70 5.82 1.30
N GLY A 19 15.29 7.01 1.24
CA GLY A 19 16.22 7.37 0.16
C GLY A 19 15.50 7.37 -1.19
N THR A 20 16.00 6.58 -2.14
CA THR A 20 15.39 6.41 -3.47
C THR A 20 14.34 5.31 -3.52
N GLN A 21 14.25 4.45 -2.49
CA GLN A 21 13.41 3.27 -2.51
C GLN A 21 12.11 3.45 -1.72
N TRP A 22 11.12 2.65 -2.08
CA TRP A 22 9.89 2.51 -1.32
C TRP A 22 9.95 1.30 -0.40
N GLN A 23 9.51 1.49 0.83
CA GLN A 23 9.36 0.42 1.81
C GLN A 23 7.89 0.19 2.08
N ALA A 24 7.46 -1.07 1.90
CA ALA A 24 6.07 -1.48 2.05
C ALA A 24 5.88 -2.31 3.31
N TYR A 25 4.88 -1.93 4.10
CA TYR A 25 4.57 -2.62 5.35
C TYR A 25 3.09 -2.87 5.51
N ALA A 26 2.73 -4.08 5.94
CA ALA A 26 1.37 -4.40 6.35
C ALA A 26 1.12 -3.83 7.75
N ILE A 27 -0.09 -3.30 7.96
CA ILE A 27 -0.56 -2.84 9.26
C ILE A 27 -1.61 -3.82 9.75
N GLY A 28 -1.29 -4.54 10.82
CA GLY A 28 -2.19 -5.50 11.46
C GLY A 28 -3.35 -4.80 12.17
N ALA A 29 -4.40 -5.56 12.50
CA ALA A 29 -5.54 -5.05 13.26
C ALA A 29 -5.15 -4.55 14.67
N ASP A 30 -4.02 -5.02 15.22
CA ASP A 30 -3.42 -4.55 16.47
C ASP A 30 -2.54 -3.30 16.29
N GLY A 31 -2.52 -2.72 15.09
CA GLY A 31 -1.75 -1.54 14.72
C GLY A 31 -0.26 -1.79 14.49
N LYS A 32 0.22 -3.04 14.65
CA LYS A 32 1.63 -3.35 14.43
C LYS A 32 1.98 -3.37 12.95
N ARG A 33 3.24 -3.02 12.69
CA ARG A 33 3.85 -2.98 11.36
C ARG A 33 4.69 -4.23 11.12
N SER A 34 4.53 -4.86 9.96
CA SER A 34 5.41 -5.92 9.47
C SER A 34 5.76 -5.71 7.98
N PRO A 35 6.87 -6.25 7.47
CA PRO A 35 7.14 -6.20 6.02
C PRO A 35 5.96 -6.76 5.22
N ALA A 36 5.57 -6.07 4.14
CA ALA A 36 4.37 -6.42 3.38
C ALA A 36 4.55 -7.61 2.41
N GLY A 37 5.79 -8.02 2.15
CA GLY A 37 6.09 -9.14 1.24
C GLY A 37 6.03 -8.79 -0.25
N PHE A 38 5.95 -7.51 -0.61
CA PHE A 38 6.06 -7.02 -1.99
C PHE A 38 6.97 -5.79 -2.07
N VAL A 39 7.39 -5.45 -3.28
CA VAL A 39 8.26 -4.30 -3.58
C VAL A 39 7.50 -3.32 -4.45
N VAL A 40 7.56 -2.02 -4.10
CA VAL A 40 7.14 -0.93 -5.00
C VAL A 40 8.39 -0.46 -5.75
N PRO A 41 8.43 -0.49 -7.09
CA PRO A 41 9.57 -0.01 -7.86
C PRO A 41 9.87 1.47 -7.58
N ASP A 42 11.14 1.84 -7.57
CA ASP A 42 11.62 3.19 -7.21
C ASP A 42 11.14 4.30 -8.15
N PHE A 43 10.87 3.96 -9.42
CA PHE A 43 10.33 4.86 -10.42
C PHE A 43 8.85 5.20 -10.25
N ILE A 44 8.11 4.47 -9.40
CA ILE A 44 6.70 4.80 -9.10
C ILE A 44 6.66 6.10 -8.29
N GLU A 45 5.91 7.08 -8.78
CA GLU A 45 5.72 8.35 -8.11
C GLU A 45 4.69 8.24 -6.97
N GLU A 46 4.72 9.16 -5.99
CA GLU A 46 3.76 9.15 -4.87
C GLU A 46 2.29 9.14 -5.35
N GLY A 47 1.99 9.85 -6.44
CA GLY A 47 0.65 9.90 -7.03
C GLY A 47 0.21 8.62 -7.73
N GLU A 48 1.13 7.70 -8.05
CA GLU A 48 0.86 6.47 -8.80
C GLU A 48 0.74 5.24 -7.90
N ILE A 49 1.08 5.36 -6.61
CA ILE A 49 1.07 4.23 -5.67
C ILE A 49 -0.32 3.60 -5.55
N GLU A 50 -1.38 4.40 -5.59
CA GLU A 50 -2.76 3.90 -5.52
C GLU A 50 -3.06 2.96 -6.70
N GLN A 51 -2.77 3.39 -7.93
CA GLN A 51 -2.95 2.60 -9.13
C GLN A 51 -2.04 1.36 -9.13
N PHE A 52 -0.77 1.51 -8.74
CA PHE A 52 0.16 0.39 -8.62
C PHE A 52 -0.38 -0.69 -7.67
N LEU A 53 -0.90 -0.30 -6.50
CA LEU A 53 -1.47 -1.24 -5.53
C LEU A 53 -2.77 -1.87 -6.05
N PHE A 54 -3.59 -1.11 -6.79
CA PHE A 54 -4.78 -1.66 -7.45
C PHE A 54 -4.39 -2.75 -8.44
N ASP A 55 -3.45 -2.47 -9.35
CA ASP A 55 -3.01 -3.41 -10.38
C ASP A 55 -2.36 -4.65 -9.77
N LEU A 56 -1.54 -4.48 -8.72
CA LEU A 56 -0.86 -5.58 -8.04
C LEU A 56 -1.83 -6.53 -7.32
N PHE A 57 -2.93 -6.02 -6.76
CA PHE A 57 -3.80 -6.77 -5.85
C PHE A 57 -5.24 -6.97 -6.36
N HIS A 58 -5.57 -6.61 -7.61
CA HIS A 58 -6.96 -6.62 -8.11
C HIS A 58 -7.69 -7.97 -7.94
N GLU A 59 -6.97 -9.10 -7.94
CA GLU A 59 -7.55 -10.42 -7.65
C GLU A 59 -8.10 -10.57 -6.21
N SER A 60 -7.67 -9.72 -5.28
CA SER A 60 -8.17 -9.68 -3.91
C SER A 60 -9.45 -8.84 -3.75
N ALA A 61 -9.93 -8.20 -4.82
CA ALA A 61 -11.15 -7.41 -4.79
C ALA A 61 -12.36 -8.28 -4.43
N THR A 62 -13.24 -7.74 -3.58
CA THR A 62 -14.51 -8.36 -3.22
C THR A 62 -15.66 -7.37 -3.45
N PRO A 63 -16.93 -7.83 -3.53
CA PRO A 63 -18.06 -6.91 -3.67
C PRO A 63 -18.13 -5.84 -2.59
N GLY A 64 -17.65 -6.12 -1.37
CA GLY A 64 -17.61 -5.17 -0.25
C GLY A 64 -16.33 -4.34 -0.13
N ASN A 65 -15.25 -4.74 -0.80
CA ASN A 65 -13.97 -4.03 -0.82
C ASN A 65 -13.37 -4.19 -2.22
N GLY A 66 -13.86 -3.38 -3.16
CA GLY A 66 -13.49 -3.47 -4.58
C GLY A 66 -12.54 -2.37 -5.05
N ASP A 67 -11.90 -1.65 -4.12
CA ASP A 67 -11.14 -0.45 -4.44
C ASP A 67 -9.88 -0.30 -3.58
N VAL A 68 -8.95 0.53 -4.05
CA VAL A 68 -7.76 0.96 -3.32
C VAL A 68 -7.85 2.45 -3.06
N ARG A 69 -7.62 2.89 -1.81
CA ARG A 69 -7.75 4.30 -1.44
C ARG A 69 -6.67 4.73 -0.48
N ARG A 70 -6.06 5.89 -0.72
CA ARG A 70 -5.25 6.58 0.29
C ARG A 70 -6.10 6.96 1.51
N ILE A 71 -5.57 6.73 2.71
CA ILE A 71 -6.22 7.05 3.98
C ILE A 71 -5.33 7.96 4.83
N ALA A 72 -5.96 8.74 5.71
CA ALA A 72 -5.31 9.68 6.63
C ALA A 72 -4.57 8.99 7.79
#